data_AF-S4XC13-F1
#
_entry.id   AF-S4XC13-F1
#
_cell.length_a   1.000
_cell.length_b   1.000
_cell.length_c   1.000
_cell.angle_alpha   90.00
_cell.angle_beta   90.00
_cell.angle_gamma   90.00
#
_symmetry.space_group_name_H-M   'P 1'
#
loop_
_entity.id
_entity.type
_entity.pdbx_description
1 polymer ?
#
loop_
_entity_poly.entity_id
_entity_poly.type
_entity_poly.pdbx_seq_one_letter_code
_entity_poly.pdbx_strand_id
1 'polypeptide(L)'
;MTPSELMDISEINTGGPSPNGEPDINGYLVLQLDSPQQISARKSGAPGTQEDSVSYVSLATPNGSESSINWSGYVGQHVTVTTTPEGLWFPSDTGLPLGMARLSEGTVL
;
A
#
# COMPACT_ATOMS: atom_id res chain seq x y z
N MET A 1 2.67 3.39 16.16
CA MET A 1 1.49 3.39 15.28
C MET A 1 0.34 2.74 16.03
N THR A 2 -0.88 3.27 15.91
CA THR A 2 -2.11 2.62 16.38
C THR A 2 -2.52 1.50 15.41
N PRO A 3 -3.46 0.61 15.78
CA PRO A 3 -3.86 -0.55 14.96
C PRO A 3 -4.41 -0.16 13.58
N SER A 4 -4.54 -1.12 12.65
CA SER A 4 -5.02 -0.92 11.27
C SER A 4 -5.50 -2.26 10.66
N GLU A 5 -6.54 -2.26 9.82
CA GLU A 5 -7.13 -3.48 9.22
C GLU A 5 -6.60 -3.76 7.81
N LEU A 6 -6.27 -5.02 7.50
CA LEU A 6 -5.82 -5.43 6.16
C LEU A 6 -7.00 -5.94 5.30
N MET A 7 -7.18 -5.32 4.14
CA MET A 7 -8.27 -5.60 3.19
C MET A 7 -7.75 -6.12 1.85
N ASP A 8 -8.53 -7.01 1.23
CA ASP A 8 -8.39 -7.40 -0.18
C ASP A 8 -9.36 -6.57 -1.03
N ILE A 9 -8.82 -5.73 -1.92
CA ILE A 9 -9.65 -4.83 -2.75
C ILE A 9 -10.07 -5.45 -4.09
N SER A 10 -9.86 -6.75 -4.32
CA SER A 10 -10.42 -7.45 -5.49
C SER A 10 -11.93 -7.23 -5.65
N GLU A 11 -12.64 -6.94 -4.55
CA GLU A 11 -14.08 -6.66 -4.56
C GLU A 11 -14.46 -5.25 -5.09
N ILE A 12 -13.49 -4.34 -5.26
CA ILE A 12 -13.71 -2.96 -5.76
C ILE A 12 -13.36 -2.85 -7.26
N ASN A 13 -12.71 -3.87 -7.83
CA ASN A 13 -12.35 -3.87 -9.24
C ASN A 13 -13.57 -4.26 -10.09
N THR A 14 -14.23 -3.28 -10.71
CA THR A 14 -15.42 -3.44 -11.58
C THR A 14 -15.18 -4.20 -12.90
N GLY A 15 -14.09 -4.95 -13.05
CA GLY A 15 -13.81 -5.79 -14.22
C GLY A 15 -13.38 -5.02 -15.48
N GLY A 16 -12.69 -3.89 -15.30
CA GLY A 16 -12.07 -3.13 -16.40
C GLY A 16 -10.57 -3.42 -16.48
N PRO A 17 -9.93 -3.31 -17.67
CA PRO A 17 -8.50 -3.50 -17.80
C PRO A 17 -7.75 -2.53 -16.88
N SER A 18 -6.66 -3.00 -16.25
CA SER A 18 -5.82 -2.14 -15.42
C SER A 18 -5.30 -0.94 -16.23
N PRO A 19 -5.12 0.23 -15.61
CA PRO A 19 -4.77 1.46 -16.34
C PRO A 19 -3.45 1.39 -17.14
N ASN A 20 -2.51 0.55 -16.70
CA ASN A 20 -1.21 0.39 -17.36
C ASN A 20 -1.07 -0.94 -18.14
N GLY A 21 -2.17 -1.68 -18.36
CA GLY A 21 -2.10 -2.98 -19.03
C GLY A 21 -1.40 -4.07 -18.21
N GLU A 22 -1.24 -3.85 -16.91
CA GLU A 22 -0.91 -4.90 -15.94
C GLU A 22 -2.00 -6.00 -16.05
N PRO A 23 -1.64 -7.30 -15.96
CA PRO A 23 -2.65 -8.36 -15.98
C PRO A 23 -3.73 -8.08 -14.94
N ASP A 24 -4.99 -8.47 -15.21
CA ASP A 24 -6.06 -8.45 -14.20
C ASP A 24 -5.60 -9.32 -13.04
N ILE A 25 -5.05 -8.66 -12.03
CA ILE A 25 -4.31 -9.32 -10.96
C ILE A 25 -5.27 -9.52 -9.80
N ASN A 26 -5.38 -10.78 -9.36
CA ASN A 26 -6.18 -11.21 -8.22
C ASN A 26 -5.78 -10.42 -6.96
N GLY A 27 -6.54 -9.37 -6.64
CA GLY A 27 -6.56 -8.67 -5.35
C GLY A 27 -5.34 -7.83 -5.02
N TYR A 28 -5.53 -6.53 -4.77
CA TYR A 28 -4.49 -5.76 -4.07
C TYR A 28 -4.73 -5.85 -2.57
N LEU A 29 -3.65 -5.94 -1.81
CA LEU A 29 -3.72 -5.87 -0.35
C LEU A 29 -3.46 -4.44 0.09
N VAL A 30 -4.41 -3.87 0.81
CA VAL A 30 -4.29 -2.54 1.39
C VAL A 30 -4.41 -2.62 2.90
N LEU A 31 -3.61 -1.80 3.58
CA LEU A 31 -3.80 -1.50 5.00
C LEU A 31 -4.73 -0.30 5.10
N GLN A 32 -5.93 -0.49 5.63
CA GLN A 32 -6.79 0.59 6.07
C GLN A 32 -6.32 1.05 7.46
N LEU A 33 -5.98 2.33 7.58
CA LEU A 33 -5.62 2.91 8.86
C LEU A 33 -6.88 3.24 9.67
N ASP A 34 -6.86 3.00 10.98
CA ASP A 34 -7.98 3.33 11.90
C ASP A 34 -8.46 4.78 11.79
N SER A 35 -7.55 5.67 11.42
CA SER A 35 -7.80 7.08 11.13
C SER A 35 -6.76 7.60 10.14
N PRO A 36 -7.03 8.67 9.38
CA PRO A 36 -6.01 9.29 8.54
C PRO A 36 -4.74 9.62 9.33
N GLN A 37 -3.58 9.20 8.84
CA GLN A 37 -2.28 9.46 9.46
C GLN A 37 -1.43 10.35 8.56
N GLN A 38 -0.71 11.30 9.16
CA GLN A 38 0.33 12.04 8.47
C GLN A 38 1.55 11.12 8.32
N ILE A 39 1.94 10.80 7.09
CA ILE A 39 3.14 10.01 6.80
C ILE A 39 4.15 10.84 6.03
N SER A 40 5.44 10.57 6.23
CA SER A 40 6.53 11.09 5.42
C SER A 40 7.09 9.96 4.57
N ALA A 41 7.13 10.14 3.25
CA ALA A 41 7.51 9.10 2.30
C ALA A 41 8.28 9.67 1.10
N ARG A 42 9.06 8.84 0.42
CA ARG A 42 9.72 9.24 -0.84
C ARG A 42 8.68 9.56 -1.91
N LYS A 43 8.94 10.51 -2.81
CA LYS A 43 8.08 10.74 -3.98
C LYS A 43 8.82 10.36 -5.25
N SER A 44 8.23 9.47 -6.05
CA SER A 44 8.81 9.10 -7.34
C SER A 44 8.99 10.35 -8.22
N GLY A 45 10.18 10.50 -8.81
CA GLY A 45 10.52 11.63 -9.67
C GLY A 45 10.82 12.94 -8.97
N ALA A 46 10.88 12.98 -7.63
CA ALA A 46 11.27 14.17 -6.87
C ALA A 46 12.36 13.86 -5.82
N PRO A 47 13.29 14.80 -5.57
CA PRO A 47 14.26 14.65 -4.48
C PRO A 47 13.60 14.83 -3.11
N GLY A 48 14.03 14.03 -2.13
CA GLY A 48 13.58 14.13 -0.73
C GLY A 48 12.31 13.35 -0.38
N THR A 49 11.72 13.66 0.77
CA THR A 49 10.46 13.10 1.24
C THR A 49 9.32 14.12 1.11
N GLN A 50 8.10 13.62 0.94
CA GLN A 50 6.85 14.38 0.95
C GLN A 50 6.02 13.90 2.15
N GLU A 51 5.37 14.84 2.83
CA GLU A 51 4.35 14.53 3.83
C GLU A 51 2.95 14.54 3.20
N ASP A 52 2.15 13.53 3.50
CA ASP A 52 0.73 13.51 3.11
C ASP A 52 -0.14 12.81 4.16
N SER A 53 -1.42 13.17 4.20
CA SER A 53 -2.40 12.52 5.07
C SER A 53 -3.03 11.37 4.31
N VAL A 54 -2.81 10.14 4.77
CA VAL A 54 -3.29 8.93 4.11
C VAL A 54 -4.24 8.16 5.01
N SER A 55 -5.26 7.54 4.40
CA SER A 55 -6.15 6.60 5.08
C SER A 55 -5.89 5.14 4.70
N TYR A 56 -5.12 4.93 3.63
CA TYR A 56 -4.81 3.61 3.08
C TYR A 56 -3.35 3.54 2.64
N VAL A 57 -2.73 2.39 2.83
CA VAL A 57 -1.38 2.08 2.34
C VAL A 57 -1.44 0.80 1.52
N SER A 58 -0.89 0.82 0.31
CA SER A 58 -0.76 -0.37 -0.51
C SER A 58 0.41 -1.23 -0.02
N LEU A 59 0.15 -2.51 0.25
CA LEU A 59 1.10 -3.45 0.86
C LEU A 59 1.68 -4.42 -0.18
N ALA A 60 0.91 -4.76 -1.21
CA ALA A 60 1.35 -5.67 -2.25
C ALA A 60 0.57 -5.48 -3.56
N THR A 61 1.28 -5.63 -4.68
CA THR A 61 0.67 -6.01 -5.97
C THR A 61 0.84 -7.52 -6.16
N PRO A 62 -0.09 -8.22 -6.83
CA PRO A 62 0.02 -9.66 -7.08
C PRO A 62 1.20 -10.13 -7.93
N ASN A 63 1.97 -9.20 -8.51
CA ASN A 63 3.23 -9.52 -9.20
C ASN A 63 4.42 -9.70 -8.25
N GLY A 64 4.15 -9.83 -6.95
CA GLY A 64 5.16 -9.85 -5.91
C GLY A 64 5.42 -8.43 -5.46
N SER A 65 4.92 -8.09 -4.28
CA SER A 65 5.51 -6.98 -3.53
C SER A 65 7.00 -7.28 -3.37
N GLU A 66 7.86 -6.30 -3.63
CA GLU A 66 9.24 -6.30 -3.11
C GLU A 66 9.25 -6.26 -1.56
N SER A 67 8.08 -6.23 -0.92
CA SER A 67 7.95 -6.40 0.53
C SER A 67 8.47 -7.75 0.98
N SER A 68 9.36 -7.70 1.96
CA SER A 68 9.85 -8.86 2.72
C SER A 68 8.76 -9.55 3.57
N ILE A 69 7.54 -9.01 3.62
CA ILE A 69 6.44 -9.50 4.45
C ILE A 69 5.42 -10.26 3.60
N ASN A 70 5.08 -11.48 4.02
CA ASN A 70 3.95 -12.21 3.48
C ASN A 70 2.64 -11.71 4.11
N TRP A 71 1.96 -10.77 3.44
CA TRP A 71 0.74 -10.13 3.92
C TRP A 71 -0.50 -11.02 3.94
N SER A 72 -0.52 -12.10 3.14
CA SER A 72 -1.70 -12.97 3.01
C SER A 72 -2.17 -13.58 4.34
N GLY A 73 -1.24 -13.83 5.27
CA GLY A 73 -1.54 -14.37 6.60
C GLY A 73 -2.18 -13.37 7.58
N TYR A 74 -2.24 -12.09 7.23
CA TYR A 74 -2.75 -11.01 8.07
C TYR A 74 -4.07 -10.41 7.56
N VAL A 75 -4.63 -10.94 6.47
CA VAL A 75 -5.93 -10.49 5.93
C VAL A 75 -7.02 -10.59 6.99
N GLY A 76 -7.78 -9.51 7.16
CA GLY A 76 -8.85 -9.39 8.16
C GLY A 76 -8.35 -9.24 9.61
N GLN A 77 -7.05 -9.08 9.82
CA GLN A 77 -6.48 -8.83 11.15
C GLN A 77 -6.18 -7.34 11.33
N HIS A 78 -6.27 -6.91 12.59
CA HIS A 78 -5.69 -5.66 13.04
C HIS A 78 -4.19 -5.83 13.26
N VAL A 79 -3.38 -5.10 12.49
CA VAL A 79 -1.92 -5.16 12.55
C VAL A 79 -1.32 -3.80 12.85
N THR A 80 -0.16 -3.81 13.51
CA THR A 80 0.68 -2.62 13.59
C THR A 80 1.89 -2.83 12.69
N VAL A 81 2.10 -1.92 11.75
CA VAL A 81 3.27 -1.93 10.87
C VAL A 81 4.24 -0.86 11.34
N THR A 82 5.53 -1.21 11.44
CA THR A 82 6.61 -0.24 11.64
C THR A 82 7.47 -0.17 10.39
N THR A 83 7.78 1.04 9.94
CA THR A 83 8.62 1.32 8.76
C THR A 83 9.40 2.61 8.96
N THR A 84 10.40 2.85 8.13
CA THR A 84 11.07 4.15 7.97
C THR A 84 10.48 4.93 6.80
N PRO A 85 10.75 6.25 6.66
CA PRO A 85 10.34 7.04 5.49
C PRO A 85 10.87 6.48 4.17
N GLU A 86 12.01 5.78 4.20
CA GLU A 86 12.55 5.08 3.03
C GLU A 86 11.67 3.88 2.65
N GLY A 87 11.12 3.14 3.61
CA GLY A 87 10.22 2.01 3.34
C GLY A 87 8.85 2.41 2.76
N LEU A 88 8.56 3.70 2.62
CA LEU A 88 7.34 4.24 2.02
C LEU A 88 7.64 5.10 0.79
N TRP A 89 6.75 5.03 -0.20
CA TRP A 89 6.81 5.93 -1.34
C TRP A 89 5.45 6.27 -1.96
N PHE A 90 5.33 7.48 -2.48
CA PHE A 90 4.23 7.93 -3.32
C PHE A 90 4.56 7.67 -4.79
N PRO A 91 3.80 6.81 -5.48
CA PRO A 91 4.00 6.56 -6.89
C PRO A 91 3.62 7.77 -7.74
N SER A 92 4.35 7.92 -8.86
CA SER A 92 4.00 8.84 -9.93
C SER A 92 3.17 8.18 -11.03
N ASP A 93 3.02 6.85 -10.96
CA ASP A 93 2.31 6.04 -11.94
C ASP A 93 0.79 5.98 -11.65
N THR A 94 0.02 5.56 -12.67
CA THR A 94 -1.42 5.28 -12.57
C THR A 94 -1.70 3.83 -12.17
N GLY A 95 -0.76 3.17 -11.49
CA GLY A 95 -0.90 1.79 -11.04
C GLY A 95 -1.88 1.69 -9.87
N LEU A 96 -2.77 0.70 -9.92
CA LEU A 96 -3.72 0.47 -8.84
C LEU A 96 -3.00 -0.03 -7.57
N PRO A 97 -3.54 0.25 -6.36
CA PRO A 97 -4.59 1.24 -6.10
C PRO A 97 -4.07 2.68 -6.28
N LEU A 98 -4.86 3.51 -6.97
CA LEU A 98 -4.46 4.87 -7.35
C LEU A 98 -4.23 5.77 -6.13
N GLY A 99 -3.18 6.59 -6.20
CA GLY A 99 -2.94 7.69 -5.26
C GLY A 99 -2.55 7.25 -3.84
N MET A 100 -2.38 5.95 -3.59
CA MET A 100 -1.97 5.44 -2.29
C MET A 100 -0.45 5.44 -2.14
N ALA A 101 0.02 5.70 -0.93
CA ALA A 101 1.38 5.37 -0.57
C ALA A 101 1.59 3.85 -0.66
N ARG A 102 2.80 3.45 -1.07
CA ARG A 102 3.21 2.05 -1.19
C ARG A 102 4.27 1.74 -0.14
N LEU A 103 4.08 0.62 0.55
CA LEU A 103 5.05 0.07 1.49
C LEU A 103 5.97 -0.92 0.76
N SER A 104 7.27 -0.63 0.73
CA SER A 104 8.28 -1.53 0.19
C SER A 104 8.99 -2.34 1.28
N GLU A 105 9.14 -1.78 2.48
CA GLU A 105 9.86 -2.42 3.60
C GLU A 105 9.18 -2.12 4.93
N GLY A 106 9.18 -3.06 5.88
CA GLY A 106 8.60 -2.85 7.19
C GLY A 106 8.65 -4.09 8.08
N THR A 107 8.00 -4.02 9.24
CA THR A 107 7.81 -5.17 10.14
C THR A 107 6.41 -5.12 10.76
N VAL A 108 5.75 -6.28 10.83
CA VAL A 108 4.47 -6.44 11.54
C VAL A 108 4.76 -6.80 13.00
N LEU A 109 4.06 -6.14 13.93
CA LEU A 109 4.12 -6.38 15.38
C LEU A 109 2.87 -7.08 15.89
#